data_AF-A0A417V0F8-F1
#
_entry.id   AF-A0A417V0F8-F1
#
_cell.length_a   1.000
_cell.length_b   1.000
_cell.length_c   1.000
_cell.angle_alpha   90.00
_cell.angle_beta   90.00
_cell.angle_gamma   90.00
#
_symmetry.space_group_name_H-M   'P 1'
#
loop_
_entity.id
_entity.type
_entity.pdbx_description
1 polymer ?
#
loop_
_entity_poly.entity_id
_entity_poly.type
_entity_poly.pdbx_seq_one_letter_code
_entity_poly.pdbx_strand_id
1 'polypeptide(L)'
;MNEAYFAMRMLADEENRKKLLIIILIPILFFIVAMLAASDMGTTAGTAASPLSDQVEKWRPMVTQYCTKYKIPGYVDLALALMQVESSGNEPDPMQAAEGAYGLYCLKTKNNSGGHSHSPNGIPSGHGECSVNAGVQELRDALKKADVEDPTDLDHIKVAIQGYNYGMDRWISWIKKHGGKYTLALSKEYSATMMPAGAKGTPNHAEKVMKYYSIATGDSSAEISLLEGNSGLKVVYYNQGDAAWKSIPYSTSTIGQSGCGPTSMAICISTLSGKKITPRQTCQWAGSQGYYVKGAGSKHDVIPGLAKKYGVKCKGVGKNKPQIIQALKTGKLVVAIMSAGHFTSGGHFIVLTGIKDGKITVADCGSRQRTKQTWSLDLIVNESNSSASAGGPFWIISK
;
A
#
# COMPACT_ATOMS: atom_id res chain seq x y z
N MET A 1 -29.36 -5.10 -68.80
CA MET A 1 -29.61 -6.41 -68.14
C MET A 1 -29.36 -6.22 -66.66
N ASN A 2 -30.41 -6.40 -65.86
CA ASN A 2 -30.57 -5.91 -64.50
C ASN A 2 -29.51 -6.39 -63.50
N GLU A 3 -29.02 -5.48 -62.64
CA GLU A 3 -28.23 -5.81 -61.44
C GLU A 3 -28.93 -6.84 -60.54
N ALA A 4 -30.27 -6.83 -60.53
CA ALA A 4 -31.10 -7.84 -59.86
C ALA A 4 -30.90 -9.27 -60.41
N TYR A 5 -30.58 -9.44 -61.68
CA TYR A 5 -30.32 -10.75 -62.30
C TYR A 5 -28.96 -11.31 -61.86
N PHE A 6 -27.94 -10.46 -61.71
CA PHE A 6 -26.63 -10.85 -61.18
C PHE A 6 -26.71 -11.21 -59.69
N ALA A 7 -27.48 -10.46 -58.90
CA ALA A 7 -27.72 -10.76 -57.49
C ALA A 7 -28.46 -12.10 -57.30
N MET A 8 -29.48 -12.39 -58.12
CA MET A 8 -30.18 -13.68 -58.08
C MET A 8 -29.29 -14.87 -58.48
N ARG A 9 -28.38 -14.71 -59.44
CA ARG A 9 -27.46 -15.78 -59.86
C ARG A 9 -26.40 -16.08 -58.80
N MET A 10 -25.89 -15.07 -58.11
CA MET A 10 -24.99 -15.23 -56.95
C MET A 10 -25.65 -15.98 -55.79
N LEU A 11 -26.96 -15.83 -55.62
CA LEU A 11 -27.74 -16.51 -54.58
C LEU A 11 -28.14 -17.94 -54.94
N ALA A 12 -27.95 -18.41 -56.18
CA ALA A 12 -28.26 -19.78 -56.59
C ALA A 12 -27.13 -20.77 -56.25
N ASP A 13 -25.89 -20.27 -56.17
CA ASP A 13 -24.68 -21.05 -55.90
C ASP A 13 -24.39 -21.12 -54.39
N GLU A 14 -24.28 -22.33 -53.86
CA GLU A 14 -24.14 -22.58 -52.43
C GLU A 14 -22.81 -22.09 -51.86
N GLU A 15 -21.74 -22.13 -52.64
CA GLU A 15 -20.42 -21.69 -52.20
C GLU A 15 -20.34 -20.16 -52.14
N ASN A 16 -20.95 -19.48 -53.11
CA ASN A 16 -21.03 -18.03 -53.15
C ASN A 16 -22.00 -17.47 -52.09
N ARG A 17 -23.09 -18.19 -51.76
CA ARG A 17 -23.93 -17.86 -50.59
C ARG A 17 -23.15 -17.94 -49.27
N LYS A 18 -22.34 -18.97 -49.06
CA LYS A 18 -21.50 -19.11 -47.85
C LYS A 18 -20.47 -17.99 -47.75
N LYS A 19 -19.80 -17.64 -48.85
CA LYS A 19 -18.85 -16.51 -48.90
C LYS A 19 -19.52 -15.16 -48.64
N LEU A 20 -20.70 -14.93 -49.21
CA LEU A 20 -21.47 -13.69 -48.99
C LEU A 20 -21.99 -13.58 -47.55
N LEU A 21 -22.47 -14.69 -46.96
CA LEU A 21 -22.87 -14.74 -45.55
C LEU A 21 -21.70 -14.44 -44.61
N ILE A 22 -20.50 -14.96 -44.88
CA ILE A 22 -19.30 -14.68 -44.09
C ILE A 22 -18.92 -13.18 -44.18
N ILE A 23 -18.96 -12.58 -45.38
CA ILE A 23 -18.64 -11.16 -45.59
C ILE A 23 -19.64 -10.24 -44.89
N ILE A 24 -20.90 -10.62 -44.77
CA ILE A 24 -21.93 -9.81 -44.10
C ILE A 24 -21.93 -10.06 -42.58
N LEU A 25 -21.79 -11.31 -42.14
CA LEU A 25 -21.90 -11.68 -40.73
C LEU A 25 -20.65 -11.37 -39.91
N ILE A 26 -19.44 -11.42 -40.50
CA ILE A 26 -18.20 -11.11 -39.78
C ILE A 26 -18.16 -9.64 -39.32
N PRO A 27 -18.42 -8.63 -40.16
CA PRO A 27 -18.44 -7.24 -39.73
C PRO A 27 -19.54 -6.97 -38.70
N ILE A 28 -20.71 -7.60 -38.84
CA ILE A 28 -21.82 -7.46 -37.88
C ILE A 28 -21.45 -8.09 -36.53
N LEU A 29 -20.84 -9.27 -36.53
CA LEU A 29 -20.33 -9.91 -35.31
C LEU A 29 -19.22 -9.06 -34.67
N PHE A 30 -18.33 -8.48 -35.47
CA PHE A 30 -17.29 -7.56 -34.99
C PHE A 30 -17.89 -6.26 -34.42
N PHE A 31 -18.97 -5.75 -35.01
CA PHE A 31 -19.71 -4.58 -34.52
C PHE A 31 -20.48 -4.88 -33.24
N ILE A 32 -21.07 -6.06 -33.10
CA ILE A 32 -21.77 -6.50 -31.87
C ILE A 32 -20.76 -6.74 -30.73
N VAL A 33 -19.60 -7.34 -31.01
CA VAL A 33 -18.51 -7.47 -30.02
C VAL A 33 -17.93 -6.10 -29.64
N ALA A 34 -17.79 -5.17 -30.61
CA ALA A 34 -17.38 -3.79 -30.33
C ALA A 34 -18.44 -3.01 -29.52
N MET A 35 -19.73 -3.25 -29.76
CA MET A 35 -20.82 -2.66 -28.98
C MET A 35 -20.96 -3.27 -27.58
N LEU A 36 -20.70 -4.57 -27.40
CA LEU A 36 -20.62 -5.21 -26.10
C LEU A 36 -19.40 -4.73 -25.29
N ALA A 37 -18.27 -4.44 -25.96
CA ALA A 37 -17.13 -3.76 -25.35
C ALA A 37 -17.41 -2.28 -25.05
N ALA A 38 -18.29 -1.62 -25.82
CA ALA A 38 -18.68 -0.23 -25.62
C ALA A 38 -19.80 -0.05 -24.58
N SER A 39 -20.62 -1.08 -24.31
CA SER A 39 -21.60 -1.04 -23.22
C SER A 39 -20.97 -1.10 -21.82
N ASP A 40 -19.66 -1.33 -21.74
CA ASP A 40 -18.87 -1.16 -20.51
C ASP A 40 -18.26 0.25 -20.38
N MET A 41 -18.62 1.18 -21.26
CA MET A 41 -18.33 2.62 -21.09
C MET A 41 -19.38 3.31 -20.21
N GLY A 42 -19.70 2.66 -19.08
CA GLY A 42 -20.27 3.36 -17.93
C GLY A 42 -19.22 4.32 -17.38
N THR A 43 -19.59 5.57 -17.18
CA THR A 43 -18.81 6.61 -16.50
C THR A 43 -18.48 6.20 -15.08
N THR A 44 -17.48 5.34 -14.91
CA THR A 44 -16.87 5.07 -13.62
C THR A 44 -15.79 6.13 -13.40
N ALA A 45 -16.15 7.16 -12.64
CA ALA A 45 -15.18 7.76 -11.75
C ALA A 45 -14.50 6.60 -11.02
N GLY A 46 -13.23 6.34 -11.33
CA GLY A 46 -12.52 5.13 -10.91
C GLY A 46 -12.51 4.97 -9.39
N THR A 47 -13.52 4.32 -8.86
CA THR A 47 -13.45 3.62 -7.59
C THR A 47 -12.53 2.43 -7.83
N ALA A 48 -11.33 2.50 -7.27
CA ALA A 48 -10.50 1.31 -7.15
C ALA A 48 -11.37 0.21 -6.54
N ALA A 49 -11.46 -0.95 -7.22
CA ALA A 49 -12.16 -2.11 -6.69
C ALA A 49 -11.70 -2.34 -5.24
N SER A 50 -12.66 -2.52 -4.31
CA SER A 50 -12.32 -2.83 -2.93
C SER A 50 -11.40 -4.06 -2.92
N PRO A 51 -10.25 -4.02 -2.22
CA PRO A 51 -9.34 -5.16 -2.18
C PRO A 51 -9.97 -6.40 -1.55
N LEU A 52 -10.96 -6.20 -0.70
CA LEU A 52 -11.70 -7.24 -0.01
C LEU A 52 -13.03 -7.47 -0.74
N SER A 53 -13.47 -8.72 -0.77
CA SER A 53 -14.78 -9.05 -1.35
C SER A 53 -15.92 -8.40 -0.56
N ASP A 54 -17.03 -8.11 -1.23
CA ASP A 54 -18.25 -7.62 -0.55
C ASP A 54 -18.71 -8.55 0.57
N GLN A 55 -18.44 -9.86 0.42
CA GLN A 55 -18.73 -10.86 1.45
C GLN A 55 -17.89 -10.65 2.71
N VAL A 56 -16.59 -10.34 2.56
CA VAL A 56 -15.71 -10.00 3.69
C VAL A 56 -16.13 -8.65 4.30
N GLU A 57 -16.47 -7.67 3.47
CA GLU A 57 -16.86 -6.33 3.93
C GLU A 57 -18.12 -6.34 4.81
N LYS A 58 -19.05 -7.27 4.60
CA LYS A 58 -20.21 -7.46 5.52
C LYS A 58 -19.80 -7.73 6.96
N TRP A 59 -18.61 -8.28 7.21
CA TRP A 59 -18.10 -8.57 8.55
C TRP A 59 -17.45 -7.35 9.23
N ARG A 60 -17.15 -6.27 8.49
CA ARG A 60 -16.42 -5.11 9.02
C ARG A 60 -17.03 -4.53 10.31
N PRO A 61 -18.36 -4.38 10.47
CA PRO A 61 -18.93 -3.89 11.73
C PRO A 61 -18.58 -4.79 12.92
N MET A 62 -18.69 -6.11 12.75
CA MET A 62 -18.40 -7.08 13.81
C MET A 62 -16.91 -7.19 14.10
N VAL A 63 -16.07 -7.19 13.06
CA VAL A 63 -14.60 -7.14 13.21
C VAL A 63 -14.20 -5.86 13.95
N THR A 64 -14.80 -4.72 13.62
CA THR A 64 -14.56 -3.44 14.30
C THR A 64 -14.95 -3.51 15.78
N GLN A 65 -16.10 -4.09 16.10
CA GLN A 65 -16.54 -4.31 17.48
C GLN A 65 -15.51 -5.12 18.27
N TYR A 66 -15.04 -6.25 17.73
CA TYR A 66 -14.09 -7.11 18.43
C TYR A 66 -12.67 -6.53 18.47
N CYS A 67 -12.19 -5.89 17.41
CA CYS A 67 -10.91 -5.19 17.43
C CYS A 67 -10.92 -4.06 18.48
N THR A 68 -12.04 -3.34 18.62
CA THR A 68 -12.21 -2.32 19.66
C THR A 68 -12.23 -2.94 21.06
N LYS A 69 -13.05 -3.99 21.27
CA LYS A 69 -13.12 -4.75 22.54
C LYS A 69 -11.75 -5.23 22.99
N TYR A 70 -10.92 -5.66 22.06
CA TYR A 70 -9.58 -6.21 22.31
C TYR A 70 -8.45 -5.20 22.17
N LYS A 71 -8.77 -3.89 22.13
CA LYS A 71 -7.83 -2.77 22.13
C LYS A 71 -6.83 -2.78 20.97
N ILE A 72 -7.25 -3.30 19.81
CA ILE A 72 -6.51 -3.27 18.54
C ILE A 72 -7.32 -2.60 17.40
N PRO A 73 -7.96 -1.43 17.60
CA PRO A 73 -8.86 -0.83 16.60
C PRO A 73 -8.16 -0.45 15.29
N GLY A 74 -6.83 -0.23 15.31
CA GLY A 74 -6.04 0.05 14.10
C GLY A 74 -5.83 -1.15 13.17
N TYR A 75 -6.24 -2.37 13.58
CA TYR A 75 -5.98 -3.61 12.86
C TYR A 75 -7.23 -4.22 12.22
N VAL A 76 -8.33 -3.47 12.09
CA VAL A 76 -9.57 -3.93 11.44
C VAL A 76 -9.31 -4.42 10.01
N ASP A 77 -8.58 -3.65 9.21
CA ASP A 77 -8.26 -4.03 7.83
C ASP A 77 -7.33 -5.25 7.76
N LEU A 78 -6.48 -5.45 8.77
CA LEU A 78 -5.62 -6.65 8.86
C LEU A 78 -6.46 -7.89 9.16
N ALA A 79 -7.40 -7.78 10.10
CA ALA A 79 -8.31 -8.86 10.44
C ALA A 79 -9.22 -9.24 9.25
N LEU A 80 -9.69 -8.26 8.48
CA LEU A 80 -10.47 -8.54 7.26
C LEU A 80 -9.61 -9.11 6.13
N ALA A 81 -8.37 -8.65 5.95
CA ALA A 81 -7.42 -9.24 5.01
C ALA A 81 -7.08 -10.69 5.37
N LEU A 82 -6.97 -10.99 6.67
CA LEU A 82 -6.82 -12.34 7.18
C LEU A 82 -8.05 -13.18 6.85
N MET A 83 -9.25 -12.73 7.20
CA MET A 83 -10.54 -13.38 6.86
C MET A 83 -10.69 -13.66 5.35
N GLN A 84 -10.24 -12.72 4.51
CA GLN A 84 -10.25 -12.89 3.05
C GLN A 84 -9.42 -14.09 2.60
N VAL A 85 -8.26 -14.32 3.23
CA VAL A 85 -7.38 -15.44 2.92
C VAL A 85 -7.86 -16.74 3.56
N GLU A 86 -8.41 -16.69 4.77
CA GLU A 86 -8.86 -17.88 5.50
C GLU A 86 -10.08 -18.54 4.86
N SER A 87 -11.11 -17.75 4.54
CA SER A 87 -12.35 -18.33 4.00
C SER A 87 -13.05 -17.47 2.96
N SER A 88 -12.52 -16.29 2.63
CA SER A 88 -13.24 -15.27 1.86
C SER A 88 -14.53 -14.78 2.54
N GLY A 89 -14.58 -14.84 3.89
CA GLY A 89 -15.74 -14.42 4.68
C GLY A 89 -16.91 -15.40 4.65
N ASN A 90 -16.64 -16.65 4.26
CA ASN A 90 -17.63 -17.72 4.25
C ASN A 90 -17.85 -18.29 5.65
N GLU A 91 -19.11 -18.54 5.96
CA GLU A 91 -19.52 -19.39 7.08
C GLU A 91 -19.09 -20.86 6.84
N PRO A 92 -18.96 -21.67 7.91
CA PRO A 92 -19.30 -21.32 9.28
C PRO A 92 -18.16 -20.72 10.11
N ASP A 93 -16.93 -20.75 9.58
CA ASP A 93 -15.73 -20.28 10.26
C ASP A 93 -14.98 -19.23 9.41
N PRO A 94 -15.50 -17.98 9.34
CA PRO A 94 -14.94 -16.88 8.54
C PRO A 94 -13.43 -16.61 8.71
N MET A 95 -12.90 -16.79 9.92
CA MET A 95 -11.48 -16.57 10.25
C MET A 95 -10.70 -17.88 10.46
N GLN A 96 -11.29 -19.05 10.15
CA GLN A 96 -10.69 -20.38 10.39
C GLN A 96 -10.09 -20.52 11.80
N ALA A 97 -10.83 -20.06 12.82
CA ALA A 97 -10.34 -19.91 14.19
C ALA A 97 -10.81 -21.03 15.13
N ALA A 98 -11.55 -22.03 14.64
CA ALA A 98 -12.07 -23.13 15.47
C ALA A 98 -10.95 -23.96 16.14
N GLU A 99 -9.83 -24.15 15.45
CA GLU A 99 -8.68 -24.94 15.90
C GLU A 99 -7.74 -24.17 16.83
N GLY A 100 -7.90 -22.85 16.94
CA GLY A 100 -7.01 -22.03 17.74
C GLY A 100 -7.50 -21.89 19.19
N ALA A 101 -6.61 -21.40 20.06
CA ALA A 101 -6.78 -21.43 21.51
C ALA A 101 -8.09 -20.76 22.00
N TYR A 102 -8.62 -19.81 21.22
CA TYR A 102 -9.84 -19.08 21.56
C TYR A 102 -11.12 -19.71 20.97
N GLY A 103 -11.02 -20.67 20.05
CA GLY A 103 -12.18 -21.46 19.59
C GLY A 103 -12.90 -22.18 20.74
N LEU A 104 -12.15 -22.54 21.79
CA LEU A 104 -12.66 -23.12 23.04
C LEU A 104 -13.67 -22.22 23.78
N TYR A 105 -13.61 -20.90 23.59
CA TYR A 105 -14.58 -19.99 24.21
C TYR A 105 -16.00 -20.27 23.70
N CYS A 106 -16.16 -20.50 22.39
CA CYS A 106 -17.47 -20.73 21.79
C CYS A 106 -18.02 -22.13 22.06
N LEU A 107 -17.13 -23.12 22.14
CA LEU A 107 -17.44 -24.44 22.69
C LEU A 107 -18.06 -24.37 24.09
N LYS A 108 -17.59 -23.46 24.95
CA LYS A 108 -18.08 -23.34 26.34
C LYS A 108 -19.31 -22.46 26.49
N THR A 109 -19.43 -21.41 25.67
CA THR A 109 -20.43 -20.34 25.89
C THR A 109 -21.59 -20.36 24.90
N LYS A 110 -21.46 -21.07 23.77
CA LYS A 110 -22.45 -21.05 22.67
C LYS A 110 -22.84 -22.45 22.17
N ASN A 111 -22.34 -23.52 22.78
CA ASN A 111 -22.64 -24.91 22.41
C ASN A 111 -23.96 -25.43 22.99
N ASN A 112 -24.96 -24.57 23.20
CA ASN A 112 -26.22 -24.95 23.84
C ASN A 112 -27.03 -25.96 23.00
N SER A 113 -26.78 -26.01 21.69
CA SER A 113 -27.46 -26.91 20.73
C SER A 113 -26.57 -28.07 20.26
N GLY A 114 -25.35 -28.23 20.80
CA GLY A 114 -24.34 -29.13 20.25
C GLY A 114 -23.71 -28.61 18.94
N GLY A 115 -22.63 -29.26 18.50
CA GLY A 115 -22.03 -29.05 17.16
C GLY A 115 -20.75 -28.22 17.11
N HIS A 116 -20.35 -27.53 18.18
CA HIS A 116 -19.00 -26.95 18.24
C HIS A 116 -17.96 -28.06 18.48
N SER A 117 -16.81 -28.01 17.80
CA SER A 117 -15.64 -28.87 18.02
C SER A 117 -14.32 -28.10 17.86
N HIS A 118 -13.25 -28.58 18.48
CA HIS A 118 -11.92 -28.00 18.33
C HIS A 118 -11.18 -28.70 17.18
N SER A 119 -11.63 -28.44 15.96
CA SER A 119 -11.19 -29.09 14.73
C SER A 119 -11.48 -28.16 13.53
N PRO A 120 -10.95 -28.44 12.33
CA PRO A 120 -11.26 -27.66 11.14
C PRO A 120 -12.78 -27.53 10.94
N ASN A 121 -13.27 -26.31 10.70
CA ASN A 121 -14.70 -25.97 10.59
C ASN A 121 -15.57 -26.42 11.79
N GLY A 122 -14.98 -26.49 12.98
CA GLY A 122 -15.68 -26.87 14.21
C GLY A 122 -16.60 -25.80 14.79
N ILE A 123 -16.87 -24.71 14.06
CA ILE A 123 -17.92 -23.74 14.38
C ILE A 123 -19.12 -24.06 13.47
N PRO A 124 -20.36 -24.19 13.98
CA PRO A 124 -21.55 -24.42 13.16
C PRO A 124 -22.00 -23.17 12.37
N SER A 125 -22.70 -23.39 11.24
CA SER A 125 -23.27 -22.30 10.44
C SER A 125 -24.22 -21.42 11.25
N GLY A 126 -24.13 -20.10 11.05
CA GLY A 126 -24.90 -19.11 11.81
C GLY A 126 -24.23 -18.72 13.13
N HIS A 127 -23.06 -19.29 13.44
CA HIS A 127 -22.23 -18.92 14.58
C HIS A 127 -20.95 -18.20 14.16
N GLY A 128 -20.85 -17.61 12.97
CA GLY A 128 -19.63 -16.92 12.52
C GLY A 128 -19.12 -15.81 13.46
N GLU A 129 -19.96 -15.23 14.33
CA GLU A 129 -19.52 -14.35 15.42
C GLU A 129 -18.44 -15.02 16.31
N CYS A 130 -18.57 -16.32 16.55
CA CYS A 130 -17.59 -17.10 17.29
C CYS A 130 -16.23 -17.12 16.62
N SER A 131 -16.22 -17.28 15.30
CA SER A 131 -15.01 -17.28 14.49
C SER A 131 -14.34 -15.91 14.56
N VAL A 132 -15.11 -14.83 14.36
CA VAL A 132 -14.59 -13.45 14.45
C VAL A 132 -14.03 -13.15 15.83
N ASN A 133 -14.75 -13.50 16.89
CA ASN A 133 -14.30 -13.29 18.26
C ASN A 133 -13.01 -14.06 18.59
N ALA A 134 -12.91 -15.32 18.17
CA ALA A 134 -11.71 -16.13 18.38
C ALA A 134 -10.53 -15.62 17.54
N GLY A 135 -10.73 -15.44 16.24
CA GLY A 135 -9.69 -15.00 15.31
C GLY A 135 -9.11 -13.62 15.65
N VAL A 136 -9.94 -12.67 16.10
CA VAL A 136 -9.43 -11.35 16.52
C VAL A 136 -8.57 -11.45 17.80
N GLN A 137 -8.88 -12.36 18.72
CA GLN A 137 -8.04 -12.59 19.90
C GLN A 137 -6.71 -13.26 19.55
N GLU A 138 -6.72 -14.22 18.62
CA GLU A 138 -5.52 -14.86 18.12
C GLU A 138 -4.61 -13.87 17.39
N LEU A 139 -5.21 -13.02 16.55
CA LEU A 139 -4.50 -11.94 15.90
C LEU A 139 -3.89 -10.97 16.94
N ARG A 140 -4.66 -10.53 17.95
CA ARG A 140 -4.15 -9.67 19.03
C ARG A 140 -2.90 -10.27 19.69
N ASP A 141 -2.97 -11.54 20.08
CA ASP A 141 -1.88 -12.19 20.80
C ASP A 141 -0.67 -12.45 19.90
N ALA A 142 -0.89 -12.78 18.62
CA ALA A 142 0.17 -12.88 17.64
C ALA A 142 0.88 -11.53 17.42
N LEU A 143 0.12 -10.43 17.26
CA LEU A 143 0.66 -9.07 17.13
C LEU A 143 1.51 -8.69 18.35
N LYS A 144 1.00 -8.94 19.56
CA LYS A 144 1.72 -8.67 20.80
C LYS A 144 3.00 -9.50 20.90
N LYS A 145 2.95 -10.79 20.56
CA LYS A 145 4.09 -11.72 20.70
C LYS A 145 5.18 -11.45 19.66
N ALA A 146 4.80 -10.97 18.49
CA ALA A 146 5.70 -10.53 17.44
C ALA A 146 6.27 -9.13 17.67
N ASP A 147 5.94 -8.46 18.79
CA ASP A 147 6.39 -7.11 19.13
C ASP A 147 5.98 -6.05 18.09
N VAL A 148 4.79 -6.18 17.50
CA VAL A 148 4.26 -5.21 16.54
C VAL A 148 4.00 -3.87 17.23
N GLU A 149 4.63 -2.81 16.75
CA GLU A 149 4.50 -1.47 17.34
C GLU A 149 3.18 -0.79 16.96
N ASP A 150 2.82 -0.84 15.67
CA ASP A 150 1.62 -0.20 15.12
C ASP A 150 1.18 -0.88 13.80
N PRO A 151 0.00 -0.55 13.24
CA PRO A 151 -0.52 -1.15 11.99
C PRO A 151 0.37 -1.00 10.74
N THR A 152 1.43 -0.21 10.81
CA THR A 152 2.37 0.01 9.71
C THR A 152 3.70 -0.72 9.90
N ASP A 153 3.89 -1.43 11.00
CA ASP A 153 5.03 -2.29 11.27
C ASP A 153 4.91 -3.62 10.49
N LEU A 154 5.07 -3.52 9.17
CA LEU A 154 4.80 -4.63 8.24
C LEU A 154 5.73 -5.83 8.45
N ASP A 155 6.93 -5.60 9.00
CA ASP A 155 7.91 -6.66 9.23
C ASP A 155 7.47 -7.57 10.39
N HIS A 156 7.09 -7.00 11.53
CA HIS A 156 6.55 -7.78 12.64
C HIS A 156 5.13 -8.27 12.37
N ILE A 157 4.31 -7.53 11.60
CA ILE A 157 2.98 -8.00 11.17
C ILE A 157 3.09 -9.29 10.36
N LYS A 158 4.05 -9.40 9.42
CA LYS A 158 4.26 -10.66 8.69
C LYS A 158 4.62 -11.82 9.61
N VAL A 159 5.42 -11.57 10.64
CA VAL A 159 5.75 -12.58 11.67
C VAL A 159 4.50 -12.99 12.44
N ALA A 160 3.67 -12.04 12.88
CA ALA A 160 2.42 -12.29 13.59
C ALA A 160 1.45 -13.11 12.74
N ILE A 161 1.22 -12.71 11.48
CA ILE A 161 0.29 -13.39 10.57
C ILE A 161 0.77 -14.80 10.23
N GLN A 162 2.06 -15.00 9.97
CA GLN A 162 2.56 -16.37 9.78
C GLN A 162 2.40 -17.21 11.07
N GLY A 163 2.47 -16.57 12.24
CA GLY A 163 2.18 -17.19 13.54
C GLY A 163 0.71 -17.57 13.71
N TYR A 164 -0.23 -16.81 13.15
CA TYR A 164 -1.64 -17.20 13.10
C TYR A 164 -1.81 -18.54 12.37
N ASN A 165 -1.11 -18.73 11.25
CA ASN A 165 -1.19 -19.97 10.46
C ASN A 165 -0.42 -21.17 11.05
N TYR A 166 0.76 -20.94 11.63
CA TYR A 166 1.61 -22.02 12.13
C TYR A 166 1.44 -22.33 13.63
N GLY A 167 0.67 -21.51 14.34
CA GLY A 167 0.70 -21.46 15.79
C GLY A 167 1.80 -20.51 16.30
N MET A 168 1.36 -19.43 16.94
CA MET A 168 2.20 -18.27 17.24
C MET A 168 3.35 -18.59 18.20
N ASP A 169 3.17 -19.53 19.13
CA ASP A 169 4.15 -19.80 20.18
C ASP A 169 5.46 -20.36 19.65
N ARG A 170 5.37 -21.42 18.85
CA ARG A 170 6.55 -22.12 18.30
C ARG A 170 7.18 -21.31 17.18
N TRP A 171 6.37 -20.78 16.26
CA TRP A 171 6.86 -19.98 15.14
C TRP A 171 7.59 -18.72 15.59
N ILE A 172 6.97 -17.90 16.44
CA ILE A 172 7.56 -16.61 16.83
C ILE A 172 8.81 -16.83 17.68
N SER A 173 8.83 -17.86 18.54
CA SER A 173 10.03 -18.22 19.31
C SER A 173 11.17 -18.70 18.41
N TRP A 174 10.85 -19.45 17.35
CA TRP A 174 11.84 -19.92 16.38
C TRP A 174 12.38 -18.78 15.53
N ILE A 175 11.53 -17.96 14.92
CA ILE A 175 11.97 -16.88 14.01
C ILE A 175 12.79 -15.81 14.74
N LYS A 176 12.52 -15.53 16.02
CA LYS A 176 13.35 -14.63 16.86
C LYS A 176 14.80 -15.11 16.97
N LYS A 177 15.05 -16.42 16.95
CA LYS A 177 16.41 -17.01 16.93
C LYS A 177 17.05 -16.99 15.53
N HIS A 178 16.27 -16.68 14.49
CA HIS A 178 16.69 -16.65 13.08
C HIS A 178 16.59 -15.23 12.51
N GLY A 179 16.91 -14.22 13.33
CA GLY A 179 16.96 -12.82 12.92
C GLY A 179 15.64 -12.04 13.08
N GLY A 180 14.57 -12.68 13.55
CA GLY A 180 13.32 -12.02 13.94
C GLY A 180 12.48 -11.47 12.79
N LYS A 181 12.89 -11.67 11.54
CA LYS A 181 12.21 -11.13 10.35
C LYS A 181 11.65 -12.26 9.49
N TYR A 182 10.40 -12.11 9.07
CA TYR A 182 9.79 -13.02 8.11
C TYR A 182 10.53 -12.96 6.76
N THR A 183 10.88 -14.13 6.23
CA THR A 183 11.16 -14.34 4.81
C THR A 183 10.49 -15.64 4.36
N LEU A 184 10.13 -15.74 3.08
CA LEU A 184 9.55 -16.98 2.55
C LEU A 184 10.49 -18.18 2.71
N ALA A 185 11.81 -17.96 2.62
CA ALA A 185 12.81 -19.01 2.82
C ALA A 185 12.75 -19.58 4.24
N LEU A 186 12.79 -18.71 5.26
CA LEU A 186 12.68 -19.12 6.66
C LEU A 186 11.31 -19.76 6.97
N SER A 187 10.23 -19.26 6.38
CA SER A 187 8.90 -19.86 6.54
C SER A 187 8.84 -21.28 5.97
N LYS A 188 9.42 -21.50 4.78
CA LYS A 188 9.54 -22.84 4.17
C LYS A 188 10.39 -23.78 5.02
N GLU A 189 11.50 -23.30 5.56
CA GLU A 189 12.37 -24.07 6.45
C GLU A 189 11.61 -24.52 7.69
N TYR A 190 10.94 -23.60 8.38
CA TYR A 190 10.12 -23.92 9.55
C TYR A 190 9.01 -24.93 9.20
N SER A 191 8.32 -24.72 8.07
CA SER A 191 7.30 -25.65 7.58
C SER A 191 7.81 -27.08 7.42
N ALA A 192 9.05 -27.23 6.94
CA ALA A 192 9.65 -28.52 6.64
C ALA A 192 10.22 -29.23 7.88
N THR A 193 10.62 -28.47 8.90
CA THR A 193 11.45 -28.99 10.00
C THR A 193 10.80 -28.91 11.38
N MET A 194 9.87 -27.98 11.59
CA MET A 194 9.32 -27.65 12.92
C MET A 194 7.82 -27.92 13.08
N MET A 195 7.09 -28.13 11.98
CA MET A 195 5.65 -28.38 12.02
C MET A 195 5.34 -29.74 12.66
N PRO A 196 4.29 -29.85 13.51
CA PRO A 196 3.84 -31.13 14.04
C PRO A 196 3.49 -32.12 12.93
N ALA A 197 3.69 -33.42 13.18
CA ALA A 197 3.31 -34.47 12.25
C ALA A 197 1.81 -34.36 11.89
N GLY A 198 1.50 -34.33 10.58
CA GLY A 198 0.13 -34.18 10.07
C GLY A 198 -0.37 -32.73 9.98
N ALA A 199 0.31 -31.76 10.61
CA ALA A 199 -0.04 -30.34 10.48
C ALA A 199 0.45 -29.79 9.14
N LYS A 200 -0.45 -29.13 8.39
CA LYS A 200 -0.13 -28.48 7.11
C LYS A 200 -0.38 -26.98 7.25
N GLY A 201 0.67 -26.23 7.53
CA GLY A 201 0.60 -24.78 7.37
C GLY A 201 0.95 -24.37 5.94
N THR A 202 0.70 -23.10 5.63
CA THR A 202 0.92 -22.49 4.32
C THR A 202 2.14 -21.57 4.40
N PRO A 203 3.29 -21.93 3.79
CA PRO A 203 4.53 -21.15 3.94
C PRO A 203 4.47 -19.70 3.45
N ASN A 204 3.59 -19.39 2.51
CA ASN A 204 3.40 -18.03 1.99
C ASN A 204 2.13 -17.35 2.51
N HIS A 205 1.59 -17.81 3.65
CA HIS A 205 0.36 -17.25 4.22
C HIS A 205 0.48 -15.75 4.48
N ALA A 206 1.57 -15.32 5.13
CA ALA A 206 1.80 -13.90 5.38
C ALA A 206 1.83 -13.08 4.07
N GLU A 207 2.42 -13.60 2.99
CA GLU A 207 2.43 -12.90 1.69
C GLU A 207 1.02 -12.76 1.09
N LYS A 208 0.18 -13.80 1.22
CA LYS A 208 -1.22 -13.76 0.76
C LYS A 208 -2.02 -12.73 1.53
N VAL A 209 -1.93 -12.71 2.86
CA VAL A 209 -2.65 -11.72 3.69
C VAL A 209 -2.13 -10.32 3.40
N MET A 210 -0.80 -10.16 3.33
CA MET A 210 -0.19 -8.87 3.06
C MET A 210 -0.56 -8.31 1.68
N LYS A 211 -0.88 -9.16 0.69
CA LYS A 211 -1.45 -8.70 -0.59
C LYS A 211 -2.73 -7.91 -0.36
N TYR A 212 -3.67 -8.45 0.42
CA TYR A 212 -4.94 -7.78 0.71
C TYR A 212 -4.77 -6.63 1.69
N TYR A 213 -4.01 -6.85 2.76
CA TYR A 213 -3.78 -5.83 3.79
C TYR A 213 -3.08 -4.61 3.22
N SER A 214 -2.03 -4.80 2.41
CA SER A 214 -1.31 -3.67 1.82
C SER A 214 -2.11 -2.96 0.73
N ILE A 215 -3.12 -3.58 0.12
CA ILE A 215 -4.03 -2.86 -0.80
C ILE A 215 -5.10 -2.11 0.01
N ALA A 216 -5.65 -2.73 1.05
CA ALA A 216 -6.58 -2.09 2.00
C ALA A 216 -5.91 -0.91 2.72
N THR A 217 -4.63 -1.06 3.05
CA THR A 217 -3.77 -0.02 3.59
C THR A 217 -2.92 0.68 2.53
N GLY A 218 -3.22 0.56 1.24
CA GLY A 218 -2.62 1.40 0.20
C GLY A 218 -1.07 1.55 0.22
N ASP A 219 -0.32 0.51 0.56
CA ASP A 219 1.14 0.52 0.64
C ASP A 219 1.82 -0.49 -0.32
N SER A 220 1.06 -1.38 -1.01
CA SER A 220 1.63 -2.44 -1.89
C SER A 220 1.76 -2.09 -3.37
N SER A 221 1.01 -1.13 -3.90
CA SER A 221 1.09 -0.78 -5.34
C SER A 221 2.12 0.30 -5.64
N ALA A 222 2.93 0.67 -4.65
CA ALA A 222 4.00 1.64 -4.80
C ALA A 222 5.23 0.97 -5.41
N GLU A 223 5.66 1.47 -6.57
CA GLU A 223 6.98 1.15 -7.10
C GLU A 223 8.04 1.80 -6.21
N ILE A 224 8.62 1.03 -5.28
CA ILE A 224 9.75 1.46 -4.47
C ILE A 224 11.00 1.35 -5.33
N SER A 225 11.38 2.46 -5.95
CA SER A 225 12.63 2.55 -6.70
C SER A 225 13.75 3.02 -5.77
N LEU A 226 14.96 2.48 -5.96
CA LEU A 226 16.18 3.03 -5.36
C LEU A 226 16.88 3.90 -6.40
N LEU A 227 17.07 5.19 -6.08
CA LEU A 227 17.83 6.11 -6.90
C LEU A 227 19.29 6.12 -6.43
N GLU A 228 20.22 6.32 -7.36
CA GLU A 228 21.61 6.62 -7.03
C GLU A 228 21.68 8.04 -6.44
N GLY A 229 22.16 8.13 -5.20
CA GLY A 229 22.55 9.36 -4.55
C GLY A 229 24.08 9.48 -4.45
N ASN A 230 24.54 10.59 -3.87
CA ASN A 230 25.98 10.79 -3.67
C ASN A 230 26.57 9.87 -2.60
N SER A 231 27.88 9.64 -2.71
CA SER A 231 28.66 8.92 -1.69
C SER A 231 28.14 7.49 -1.43
N GLY A 232 27.62 6.84 -2.48
CA GLY A 232 27.07 5.48 -2.40
C GLY A 232 25.69 5.38 -1.75
N LEU A 233 25.04 6.51 -1.44
CA LEU A 233 23.71 6.53 -0.85
C LEU A 233 22.68 5.99 -1.84
N LYS A 234 21.95 4.94 -1.46
CA LYS A 234 20.74 4.50 -2.18
C LYS A 234 19.53 5.24 -1.62
N VAL A 235 18.90 6.06 -2.45
CA VAL A 235 17.77 6.90 -2.03
C VAL A 235 16.46 6.17 -2.30
N VAL A 236 15.67 5.96 -1.25
CA VAL A 236 14.31 5.44 -1.35
C VAL A 236 13.44 6.47 -2.05
N TYR A 237 12.77 6.10 -3.14
CA TYR A 237 11.88 7.00 -3.87
C TYR A 237 10.42 6.61 -3.70
N TYR A 238 9.58 7.64 -3.50
CA TYR A 238 8.13 7.55 -3.48
C TYR A 238 7.53 8.64 -4.38
N ASN A 239 6.51 8.31 -5.16
CA ASN A 239 5.75 9.29 -5.92
C ASN A 239 4.37 9.48 -5.29
N GLN A 240 4.00 10.68 -4.84
CA GLN A 240 2.70 10.97 -4.20
C GLN A 240 1.49 10.58 -5.07
N GLY A 241 1.67 10.49 -6.39
CA GLY A 241 0.66 10.07 -7.35
C GLY A 241 0.53 8.55 -7.53
N ASP A 242 1.33 7.73 -6.83
CA ASP A 242 1.20 6.28 -6.90
C ASP A 242 -0.18 5.82 -6.40
N ALA A 243 -0.74 4.81 -7.08
CA ALA A 243 -2.07 4.27 -6.79
C ALA A 243 -2.24 3.83 -5.34
N ALA A 244 -1.13 3.45 -4.69
CA ALA A 244 -1.05 3.06 -3.29
C ALA A 244 -1.68 4.13 -2.38
N TRP A 245 -1.34 5.40 -2.59
CA TRP A 245 -1.73 6.46 -1.66
C TRP A 245 -2.41 7.67 -2.29
N LYS A 246 -2.40 7.85 -3.62
CA LYS A 246 -2.91 9.08 -4.27
C LYS A 246 -4.33 9.46 -3.85
N SER A 247 -5.16 8.46 -3.52
CA SER A 247 -6.58 8.61 -3.16
C SER A 247 -6.81 8.75 -1.65
N ILE A 248 -5.79 8.52 -0.82
CA ILE A 248 -5.92 8.55 0.64
C ILE A 248 -6.15 10.00 1.10
N PRO A 249 -7.08 10.23 2.04
CA PRO A 249 -7.29 11.56 2.63
C PRO A 249 -6.02 12.14 3.25
N TYR A 250 -5.76 13.41 2.95
CA TYR A 250 -4.81 14.25 3.66
C TYR A 250 -5.51 15.54 4.04
N SER A 251 -6.04 15.57 5.26
CA SER A 251 -6.96 16.61 5.74
C SER A 251 -8.17 16.76 4.79
N THR A 252 -8.42 17.95 4.23
CA THR A 252 -9.53 18.19 3.30
C THR A 252 -9.16 17.95 1.83
N SER A 253 -8.06 17.25 1.56
CA SER A 253 -7.54 16.92 0.22
C SER A 253 -7.11 15.45 0.19
N THR A 254 -6.35 15.04 -0.83
CA THR A 254 -5.70 13.72 -0.88
C THR A 254 -4.18 13.83 -0.90
N ILE A 255 -3.48 12.72 -0.64
CA ILE A 255 -2.02 12.64 -0.75
C ILE A 255 -1.57 12.97 -2.19
N GLY A 256 -2.29 12.45 -3.20
CA GLY A 256 -1.97 12.70 -4.60
C GLY A 256 -2.01 14.18 -4.98
N GLN A 257 -2.96 14.93 -4.42
CA GLN A 257 -3.14 16.35 -4.73
C GLN A 257 -2.28 17.29 -3.88
N SER A 258 -2.00 16.94 -2.61
CA SER A 258 -1.42 17.91 -1.64
C SER A 258 -0.33 17.35 -0.74
N GLY A 259 0.07 16.09 -0.91
CA GLY A 259 0.99 15.37 -0.04
C GLY A 259 2.48 15.59 -0.33
N CYS A 260 2.89 16.55 -1.15
CA CYS A 260 4.27 16.71 -1.61
C CYS A 260 5.29 16.89 -0.47
N GLY A 261 4.97 17.69 0.55
CA GLY A 261 5.83 17.93 1.72
C GLY A 261 6.08 16.65 2.53
N PRO A 262 5.02 16.00 3.07
CA PRO A 262 5.16 14.73 3.78
C PRO A 262 5.79 13.62 2.93
N THR A 263 5.45 13.51 1.64
CA THR A 263 6.05 12.53 0.73
C THR A 263 7.56 12.76 0.54
N SER A 264 7.99 14.03 0.42
CA SER A 264 9.42 14.39 0.37
C SER A 264 10.15 14.00 1.65
N MET A 265 9.50 14.12 2.81
CA MET A 265 10.05 13.63 4.08
C MET A 265 10.04 12.10 4.19
N ALA A 266 9.03 11.41 3.66
CA ALA A 266 9.00 9.94 3.59
C ALA A 266 10.23 9.39 2.84
N ILE A 267 10.59 10.01 1.71
CA ILE A 267 11.83 9.75 0.96
C ILE A 267 13.06 9.93 1.86
N CYS A 268 13.17 11.07 2.52
CA CYS A 268 14.35 11.40 3.32
C CYS A 268 14.50 10.48 4.54
N ILE A 269 13.43 10.29 5.30
CA ILE A 269 13.40 9.48 6.52
C ILE A 269 13.68 8.03 6.18
N SER A 270 13.06 7.49 5.12
CA SER A 270 13.27 6.09 4.75
C SER A 270 14.72 5.84 4.35
N THR A 271 15.28 6.74 3.54
CA THR A 271 16.67 6.68 3.10
C THR A 271 17.65 6.73 4.27
N LEU A 272 17.43 7.64 5.23
CA LEU A 272 18.37 7.87 6.32
C LEU A 272 18.22 6.90 7.48
N SER A 273 16.99 6.45 7.79
CA SER A 273 16.75 5.51 8.90
C SER A 273 16.91 4.04 8.50
N GLY A 274 16.82 3.72 7.20
CA GLY A 274 16.73 2.34 6.72
C GLY A 274 15.39 1.66 7.05
N LYS A 275 14.44 2.37 7.67
CA LYS A 275 13.07 1.92 7.91
C LYS A 275 12.17 2.35 6.75
N LYS A 276 11.18 1.55 6.39
CA LYS A 276 10.19 1.92 5.37
C LYS A 276 9.16 2.89 5.97
N ILE A 277 9.33 4.19 5.74
CA ILE A 277 8.39 5.25 6.16
C ILE A 277 7.67 5.82 4.93
N THR A 278 6.40 5.50 4.75
CA THR A 278 5.61 5.74 3.54
C THR A 278 4.95 7.12 3.49
N PRO A 279 4.49 7.56 2.30
CA PRO A 279 3.69 8.78 2.15
C PRO A 279 2.39 8.75 2.96
N ARG A 280 1.76 7.57 3.13
CA ARG A 280 0.60 7.41 4.01
C ARG A 280 0.94 7.80 5.44
N GLN A 281 2.00 7.24 6.02
CA GLN A 281 2.40 7.49 7.42
C GLN A 281 2.72 8.97 7.66
N THR A 282 3.49 9.57 6.77
CA THR A 282 3.88 10.98 6.90
C THR A 282 2.70 11.92 6.70
N CYS A 283 1.81 11.67 5.73
CA CYS A 283 0.62 12.50 5.50
C CYS A 283 -0.41 12.36 6.63
N GLN A 284 -0.65 11.14 7.12
CA GLN A 284 -1.57 10.90 8.23
C GLN A 284 -1.11 11.64 9.49
N TRP A 285 0.18 11.51 9.84
CA TRP A 285 0.74 12.24 10.97
C TRP A 285 0.67 13.75 10.75
N ALA A 286 1.11 14.24 9.59
CA ALA A 286 1.10 15.67 9.27
C ALA A 286 -0.32 16.27 9.35
N GLY A 287 -1.32 15.56 8.82
CA GLY A 287 -2.72 15.98 8.89
C GLY A 287 -3.24 16.06 10.32
N SER A 288 -2.94 15.04 11.14
CA SER A 288 -3.34 15.01 12.56
C SER A 288 -2.73 16.14 13.40
N GLN A 289 -1.56 16.66 13.00
CA GLN A 289 -0.86 17.75 13.68
C GLN A 289 -1.18 19.13 13.09
N GLY A 290 -2.10 19.21 12.13
CA GLY A 290 -2.51 20.48 11.54
C GLY A 290 -1.47 21.10 10.60
N TYR A 291 -0.61 20.29 9.96
CA TYR A 291 0.36 20.74 8.96
C TYR A 291 -0.23 20.94 7.56
N TYR A 292 -1.55 20.95 7.43
CA TYR A 292 -2.25 21.20 6.17
C TYR A 292 -2.94 22.57 6.20
N VAL A 293 -2.93 23.25 5.05
CA VAL A 293 -3.65 24.49 4.77
C VAL A 293 -4.62 24.25 3.61
N LYS A 294 -5.91 24.48 3.85
CA LYS A 294 -6.96 24.31 2.83
C LYS A 294 -6.65 25.15 1.59
N GLY A 295 -6.60 24.50 0.43
CA GLY A 295 -6.31 25.13 -0.86
C GLY A 295 -4.83 25.37 -1.17
N ALA A 296 -3.92 25.26 -0.18
CA ALA A 296 -2.48 25.47 -0.39
C ALA A 296 -1.65 24.18 -0.22
N GLY A 297 -2.17 23.18 0.50
CA GLY A 297 -1.47 21.92 0.74
C GLY A 297 -0.67 21.91 2.04
N SER A 298 0.57 21.44 2.01
CA SER A 298 1.37 21.26 3.23
C SER A 298 2.05 22.57 3.68
N LYS A 299 2.01 22.87 4.98
CA LYS A 299 2.75 23.99 5.59
C LYS A 299 4.26 23.77 5.49
N HIS A 300 5.04 24.85 5.48
CA HIS A 300 6.51 24.76 5.43
C HIS A 300 7.14 24.09 6.67
N ASP A 301 6.53 24.29 7.83
CA ASP A 301 6.95 23.70 9.11
C ASP A 301 6.66 22.19 9.22
N VAL A 302 6.01 21.58 8.22
CA VAL A 302 5.86 20.11 8.13
C VAL A 302 7.22 19.42 8.04
N ILE A 303 8.21 20.05 7.41
CA ILE A 303 9.56 19.51 7.21
C ILE A 303 10.29 19.36 8.55
N PRO A 304 10.52 20.43 9.34
CA PRO A 304 11.09 20.29 10.68
C PRO A 304 10.19 19.47 11.63
N GLY A 305 8.86 19.53 11.49
CA GLY A 305 7.93 18.73 12.29
C GLY A 305 8.12 17.22 12.10
N LEU A 306 8.12 16.75 10.85
CA LEU A 306 8.38 15.34 10.52
C LEU A 306 9.80 14.94 10.88
N ALA A 307 10.79 15.82 10.69
CA ALA A 307 12.15 15.53 11.10
C ALA A 307 12.26 15.22 12.60
N LYS A 308 11.63 16.07 13.43
CA LYS A 308 11.54 15.85 14.89
C LYS A 308 10.81 14.56 15.23
N LYS A 309 9.67 14.28 14.58
CA LYS A 309 8.86 13.07 14.83
C LYS A 309 9.65 11.78 14.58
N TYR A 310 10.44 11.74 13.51
CA TYR A 310 11.14 10.54 13.08
C TYR A 310 12.63 10.53 13.48
N GLY A 311 13.07 11.46 14.34
CA GLY A 311 14.41 11.46 14.91
C GLY A 311 15.54 11.74 13.91
N VAL A 312 15.25 12.45 12.81
CA VAL A 312 16.28 12.92 11.87
C VAL A 312 16.56 14.41 12.11
N LYS A 313 17.79 14.85 11.86
CA LYS A 313 18.17 16.27 11.98
C LYS A 313 17.66 17.06 10.78
N CYS A 314 17.16 18.26 11.04
CA CYS A 314 16.73 19.22 10.02
C CYS A 314 17.39 20.57 10.26
N LYS A 315 18.07 21.10 9.24
CA LYS A 315 18.68 22.44 9.27
C LYS A 315 18.21 23.23 8.06
N GLY A 316 17.43 24.28 8.30
CA GLY A 316 17.11 25.29 7.29
C GLY A 316 18.36 26.07 6.87
N VAL A 317 18.56 26.26 5.57
CA VAL A 317 19.75 26.95 5.01
C VAL A 317 19.40 28.09 4.05
N GLY A 318 18.12 28.43 3.91
CA GLY A 318 17.70 29.44 2.94
C GLY A 318 18.23 29.13 1.53
N LYS A 319 18.58 30.16 0.75
CA LYS A 319 19.16 30.01 -0.60
C LYS A 319 20.70 29.85 -0.60
N ASN A 320 21.31 29.37 0.49
CA ASN A 320 22.77 29.23 0.61
C ASN A 320 23.31 28.06 -0.24
N LYS A 321 23.66 28.34 -1.50
CA LYS A 321 24.19 27.35 -2.47
C LYS A 321 25.40 26.58 -1.93
N PRO A 322 26.44 27.20 -1.33
CA PRO A 322 27.56 26.46 -0.75
C PRO A 322 27.15 25.41 0.29
N GLN A 323 26.19 25.73 1.17
CA GLN A 323 25.70 24.77 2.17
C GLN A 323 24.90 23.62 1.54
N ILE A 324 24.10 23.90 0.51
CA ILE A 324 23.38 22.87 -0.26
C ILE A 324 24.37 21.91 -0.92
N ILE A 325 25.38 22.44 -1.64
CA ILE A 325 26.41 21.63 -2.30
C ILE A 325 27.16 20.77 -1.27
N GLN A 326 27.58 21.35 -0.15
CA GLN A 326 28.31 20.62 0.88
C GLN A 326 27.46 19.50 1.51
N ALA A 327 26.16 19.74 1.72
CA ALA A 327 25.25 18.71 2.21
C ALA A 327 25.17 17.52 1.24
N LEU A 328 24.93 17.80 -0.05
CA LEU A 328 24.83 16.77 -1.07
C LEU A 328 26.14 15.99 -1.26
N LYS A 329 27.31 16.65 -1.17
CA LYS A 329 28.63 15.98 -1.23
C LYS A 329 28.91 15.07 -0.04
N THR A 330 28.23 15.27 1.08
CA THR A 330 28.44 14.50 2.33
C THR A 330 27.33 13.47 2.58
N GLY A 331 26.62 13.07 1.52
CA GLY A 331 25.58 12.04 1.59
C GLY A 331 24.32 12.47 2.35
N LYS A 332 24.09 13.77 2.51
CA LYS A 332 22.86 14.31 3.10
C LYS A 332 21.84 14.61 2.00
N LEU A 333 20.57 14.65 2.37
CA LEU A 333 19.47 15.02 1.47
C LEU A 333 19.05 16.46 1.75
N VAL A 334 18.50 17.14 0.75
CA VAL A 334 17.97 18.51 0.93
C VAL A 334 16.55 18.57 0.42
N VAL A 335 15.58 18.86 1.29
CA VAL A 335 14.22 19.16 0.86
C VAL A 335 14.18 20.60 0.36
N ALA A 336 13.54 20.84 -0.78
CA ALA A 336 13.31 22.17 -1.33
C ALA A 336 11.81 22.42 -1.55
N ILE A 337 11.36 23.64 -1.31
CA ILE A 337 10.04 24.10 -1.77
C ILE A 337 10.18 25.02 -2.98
N MET A 338 9.51 24.63 -4.05
CA MET A 338 9.50 25.29 -5.35
C MET A 338 8.28 26.20 -5.48
N SER A 339 8.44 27.29 -6.21
CA SER A 339 7.35 28.09 -6.77
C SER A 339 7.12 27.73 -8.24
N ALA A 340 6.20 28.43 -8.92
CA ALA A 340 5.90 28.20 -10.32
C ALA A 340 7.17 28.23 -11.20
N GLY A 341 7.32 27.23 -12.06
CA GLY A 341 8.52 26.99 -12.86
C GLY A 341 8.51 25.59 -13.48
N HIS A 342 9.69 25.00 -13.66
CA HIS A 342 9.81 23.69 -14.32
C HIS A 342 9.24 22.54 -13.49
N PHE A 343 9.23 22.69 -12.17
CA PHE A 343 8.77 21.64 -11.26
C PHE A 343 7.26 21.64 -11.03
N THR A 344 6.59 22.79 -11.21
CA THR A 344 5.19 22.97 -10.80
C THR A 344 4.63 24.29 -11.33
N SER A 345 3.31 24.42 -11.41
CA SER A 345 2.61 25.69 -11.65
C SER A 345 2.29 26.47 -10.36
N GLY A 346 2.55 25.87 -9.19
CA GLY A 346 2.27 26.44 -7.87
C GLY A 346 3.35 26.10 -6.84
N GLY A 347 2.98 25.84 -5.59
CA GLY A 347 3.91 25.35 -4.57
C GLY A 347 4.18 23.84 -4.73
N HIS A 348 5.44 23.39 -4.65
CA HIS A 348 5.76 21.95 -4.69
C HIS A 348 7.02 21.61 -3.92
N PHE A 349 7.00 20.54 -3.12
CA PHE A 349 8.18 20.04 -2.42
C PHE A 349 8.89 18.97 -3.25
N ILE A 350 10.22 19.05 -3.30
CA ILE A 350 11.11 18.08 -3.95
C ILE A 350 12.29 17.74 -3.03
N VAL A 351 13.02 16.66 -3.33
CA VAL A 351 14.23 16.27 -2.60
C VAL A 351 15.44 16.30 -3.53
N LEU A 352 16.47 17.05 -3.17
CA LEU A 352 17.78 17.00 -3.83
C LEU A 352 18.59 15.86 -3.22
N THR A 353 19.11 14.97 -4.07
CA THR A 353 19.64 13.67 -3.65
C THR A 353 21.14 13.49 -3.85
N GLY A 354 21.75 14.34 -4.68
CA GLY A 354 23.15 14.19 -5.05
C GLY A 354 23.58 15.16 -6.14
N ILE A 355 24.80 14.95 -6.64
CA ILE A 355 25.44 15.76 -7.68
C ILE A 355 26.04 14.79 -8.69
N LYS A 356 25.58 14.87 -9.93
CA LYS A 356 26.07 14.09 -11.07
C LYS A 356 26.48 15.05 -12.19
N ASP A 357 27.72 14.95 -12.64
CA ASP A 357 28.27 15.77 -13.74
C ASP A 357 28.06 17.29 -13.53
N GLY A 358 28.26 17.75 -12.29
CA GLY A 358 28.08 19.16 -11.90
C GLY A 358 26.62 19.61 -11.76
N LYS A 359 25.64 18.74 -12.00
CA LYS A 359 24.20 19.00 -11.87
C LYS A 359 23.60 18.25 -10.69
N ILE A 360 22.44 18.70 -10.21
CA ILE A 360 21.73 18.13 -9.07
C ILE A 360 20.83 16.98 -9.53
N THR A 361 20.92 15.83 -8.86
CA THR A 361 19.92 14.77 -8.97
C THR A 361 18.75 15.07 -8.03
N VAL A 362 17.52 14.82 -8.49
CA VAL A 362 16.30 15.18 -7.76
C VAL A 362 15.37 13.97 -7.66
N ALA A 363 14.88 13.69 -6.46
CA ALA A 363 13.71 12.85 -6.22
C ALA A 363 12.48 13.76 -6.15
N ASP A 364 11.80 13.91 -7.28
CA ASP A 364 10.58 14.71 -7.37
C ASP A 364 9.37 13.83 -7.07
N CYS A 365 8.82 13.98 -5.86
CA CYS A 365 7.69 13.19 -5.41
C CYS A 365 6.40 13.38 -6.24
N GLY A 366 6.31 14.41 -7.08
CA GLY A 366 5.21 14.64 -8.01
C GLY A 366 5.49 14.17 -9.44
N SER A 367 6.72 13.76 -9.79
CA SER A 367 7.05 13.38 -11.17
C SER A 367 8.24 12.42 -11.30
N ARG A 368 7.93 11.21 -11.79
CA ARG A 368 8.96 10.24 -12.22
C ARG A 368 9.79 10.77 -13.39
N GLN A 369 9.21 11.56 -14.29
CA GLN A 369 9.94 12.09 -15.45
C GLN A 369 10.98 13.14 -15.06
N ARG A 370 10.67 14.03 -14.11
CA ARG A 370 11.64 15.01 -13.60
C ARG A 370 12.71 14.34 -12.72
N THR A 371 12.35 13.25 -12.06
CA THR A 371 13.30 12.42 -11.28
C THR A 371 14.37 11.75 -12.16
N LYS A 372 14.08 11.48 -13.44
CA LYS A 372 15.04 10.91 -14.40
C LYS A 372 16.04 11.94 -14.96
N GLN A 373 15.89 13.21 -14.61
CA GLN A 373 16.69 14.32 -15.14
C GLN A 373 17.69 14.83 -14.08
N THR A 374 18.69 15.57 -14.55
CA THR A 374 19.60 16.34 -13.68
C THR A 374 19.39 17.83 -13.92
N TRP A 375 19.52 18.62 -12.85
CA TRP A 375 19.05 19.99 -12.81
C TRP A 375 20.17 20.96 -12.42
N SER A 376 20.17 22.17 -12.99
CA SER A 376 21.06 23.23 -12.52
C SER A 376 20.67 23.66 -11.10
N LEU A 377 21.64 23.77 -10.19
CA LEU A 377 21.38 24.32 -8.86
C LEU A 377 20.90 25.77 -8.94
N ASP A 378 21.40 26.54 -9.90
CA ASP A 378 20.97 27.92 -10.09
C ASP A 378 19.50 28.00 -10.47
N LEU A 379 19.04 27.12 -11.36
CA LEU A 379 17.63 27.01 -11.73
C LEU A 379 16.76 26.67 -10.51
N ILE A 380 17.14 25.64 -9.75
CA ILE A 380 16.40 25.24 -8.55
C ILE A 380 16.33 26.38 -7.53
N VAL A 381 17.43 27.10 -7.30
CA VAL A 381 17.45 28.21 -6.34
C VAL A 381 16.63 29.41 -6.84
N ASN A 382 16.68 29.71 -8.14
CA ASN A 382 15.90 30.80 -8.74
C ASN A 382 14.40 30.51 -8.68
N GLU A 383 13.99 29.26 -8.89
CA GLU A 383 12.59 28.83 -8.85
C GLU A 383 12.09 28.41 -7.46
N SER A 384 12.95 28.47 -6.44
CA SER A 384 12.56 28.17 -5.06
C SER A 384 11.66 29.25 -4.47
N ASN A 385 10.68 28.85 -3.65
CA ASN A 385 9.70 29.75 -3.06
C ASN A 385 10.39 30.74 -2.10
N SER A 386 10.52 31.99 -2.52
CA SER A 386 11.16 33.05 -1.74
C SER A 386 10.40 33.44 -0.47
N SER A 387 9.11 33.09 -0.37
CA SER A 387 8.26 33.32 0.80
C SER A 387 8.23 32.12 1.76
N ALA A 388 9.16 31.17 1.59
CA ALA A 388 9.27 30.02 2.48
C ALA A 388 9.62 30.46 3.92
N SER A 389 9.02 29.77 4.88
CA SER A 389 9.20 30.01 6.32
C SER A 389 9.85 28.78 6.99
N ALA A 390 9.99 28.79 8.32
CA ALA A 390 10.54 27.67 9.09
C ALA A 390 11.92 27.19 8.62
N GLY A 391 12.78 28.10 8.15
CA GLY A 391 14.14 27.81 7.68
C GLY A 391 14.26 27.48 6.18
N GLY A 392 13.16 27.52 5.44
CA GLY A 392 13.14 27.31 3.99
C GLY A 392 13.82 28.42 3.17
N PRO A 393 13.85 28.29 1.83
CA PRO A 393 13.19 27.25 1.05
C PRO A 393 13.92 25.90 0.96
N PHE A 394 15.09 25.77 1.60
CA PHE A 394 15.88 24.54 1.59
C PHE A 394 16.19 24.06 3.01
N TRP A 395 15.98 22.76 3.26
CA TRP A 395 16.24 22.10 4.53
C TRP A 395 17.16 20.90 4.33
N ILE A 396 18.34 20.93 4.95
CA ILE A 396 19.24 19.79 4.99
C ILE A 396 18.69 18.77 5.99
N ILE A 397 18.51 17.53 5.53
CA ILE A 397 18.08 16.39 6.34
C ILE A 397 19.25 15.41 6.50
N SER A 398 19.51 14.97 7.73
CA SER A 398 20.61 14.05 8.04
C SER A 398 20.30 13.16 9.25
N LYS A 399 21.08 12.08 9.43
CA LYS A 399 21.06 11.23 10.62
C LYS A 399 21.38 12.00 11.90
#